data_AF-A0A2D5ERW3-F1
#
_entry.id   AF-A0A2D5ERW3-F1
#
_cell.length_a   1.000
_cell.length_b   1.000
_cell.length_c   1.000
_cell.angle_alpha   90.00
_cell.angle_beta   90.00
_cell.angle_gamma   90.00
#
_symmetry.space_group_name_H-M   'P 1'
#
loop_
_entity.id
_entity.type
_entity.pdbx_description
1 polymer ?
#
loop_
_entity_poly.entity_id
_entity_poly.type
_entity_poly.pdbx_seq_one_letter_code
_entity_poly.pdbx_strand_id
1 'polypeptide(L)'
;MAAPPPALLHALGQAQRTPTALAFAAAALRPAAAQRRRLEAAVALGRDSAYGRAHGLRGATDPKSYARNVPVLTPEALKPWVARQMRGEAAVLTTERPVYYVRTTGSTGTPKHIPITPAYQAEFQKTVHVALWHLYRRFPAAFIGRALYFVGSSQVDVAPDGAPIGTMSGYNFAALSPLVRAIYAWPQALFEVEDLATRSYLALHLACLGEVSLVAGIFPAPIVYLLRDLEARAGELARHLGLGELPAWLRLTSAERATFEHGLVPRPDLAERLREAERAPVEEKVGWALPQLRLVYCWTNATAGAYLPELQRRLGPAVAIRDAIYSACEAWCSIPVGDEAPGGPFAITSHYFELVEEARAEAVGDPSALVADDFRTVDEVEDGRRYYIVPTTSGGLYRYWLGDVVEIVGRHARTPRLRFVRKGGAATNLVGEKLDEAHVNAAVAAGLEALGLEATFFMVTPRPEPGERPAYVLWIELPPDAPDAVLGPLAERVDVALQEGSFDLGRVRRAAQLGPLEARRLPPGSYAAHRQAKVAAGSAESQLKVAHLGDALPPDLAARAR
;
A
#
# COMPACT_ATOMS: atom_id res chain seq x y z
N MET A 1 23.24 27.52 -8.26
CA MET A 1 22.99 26.80 -9.53
C MET A 1 21.58 26.25 -9.50
N ALA A 2 20.77 26.50 -10.54
CA ALA A 2 19.45 25.90 -10.64
C ALA A 2 19.57 24.36 -10.72
N ALA A 3 18.66 23.63 -10.08
CA ALA A 3 18.61 22.19 -10.20
C ALA A 3 18.36 21.79 -11.67
N PRO A 4 18.99 20.72 -12.19
CA PRO A 4 18.74 20.25 -13.54
C PRO A 4 17.26 19.84 -13.73
N PRO A 5 16.72 19.91 -14.95
CA PRO A 5 15.33 19.58 -15.20
C PRO A 5 15.02 18.11 -14.86
N PRO A 6 13.82 17.79 -14.34
CA PRO A 6 13.45 16.43 -13.95
C PRO A 6 13.65 15.39 -15.06
N ALA A 7 13.31 15.73 -16.31
CA ALA A 7 13.54 14.87 -17.47
C ALA A 7 14.99 14.40 -17.62
N LEU A 8 15.96 15.31 -17.43
CA LEU A 8 17.39 14.99 -17.50
C LEU A 8 17.81 14.08 -16.34
N LEU A 9 17.34 14.39 -15.13
CA LEU A 9 17.61 13.56 -13.94
C LEU A 9 17.06 12.14 -14.10
N HIS A 10 15.85 12.00 -14.66
CA HIS A 10 15.27 10.71 -14.96
C HIS A 10 16.06 9.95 -16.02
N ALA A 11 16.46 10.61 -17.11
CA ALA A 11 17.27 10.01 -18.17
C ALA A 11 18.64 9.53 -17.65
N LEU A 12 19.36 10.38 -16.89
CA LEU A 12 20.62 10.00 -16.25
C LEU A 12 20.44 8.85 -15.25
N GLY A 13 19.35 8.87 -14.49
CA GLY A 13 18.99 7.78 -13.59
C GLY A 13 18.82 6.43 -14.29
N GLN A 14 18.45 6.39 -15.57
CA GLN A 14 18.36 5.14 -16.32
C GLN A 14 19.71 4.47 -16.54
N ALA A 15 20.78 5.24 -16.76
CA ALA A 15 22.13 4.69 -16.87
C ALA A 15 22.52 3.96 -15.57
N GLN A 16 22.19 4.54 -14.41
CA GLN A 16 22.44 3.92 -13.10
C GLN A 16 21.59 2.66 -12.87
N ARG A 17 20.33 2.65 -13.33
CA ARG A 17 19.39 1.53 -13.12
C ARG A 17 19.64 0.35 -14.05
N THR A 18 20.16 0.62 -15.26
CA THR A 18 20.29 -0.38 -16.33
C THR A 18 21.04 -1.65 -15.90
N PRO A 19 22.21 -1.59 -15.23
CA PRO A 19 22.90 -2.80 -14.78
C PRO A 19 22.04 -3.67 -13.84
N THR A 20 21.28 -3.03 -12.95
CA THR A 20 20.38 -3.74 -12.02
C THR A 20 19.21 -4.38 -12.76
N ALA A 21 18.61 -3.66 -13.72
CA ALA A 21 17.53 -4.18 -14.55
C ALA A 21 17.97 -5.36 -15.43
N LEU A 22 19.15 -5.28 -16.04
CA LEU A 22 19.71 -6.38 -16.84
C LEU A 22 20.05 -7.60 -15.98
N ALA A 23 20.59 -7.39 -14.77
CA ALA A 23 20.84 -8.47 -13.82
C ALA A 23 19.53 -9.16 -13.40
N PHE A 24 18.46 -8.40 -13.18
CA PHE A 24 17.12 -8.96 -12.93
C PHE A 24 16.59 -9.76 -14.13
N ALA A 25 16.68 -9.21 -15.35
CA ALA A 25 16.25 -9.92 -16.56
C ALA A 25 17.00 -11.25 -16.75
N ALA A 26 18.32 -11.27 -16.52
CA ALA A 26 19.13 -12.49 -16.56
C ALA A 26 18.74 -13.48 -15.45
N ALA A 27 18.48 -13.00 -14.24
CA ALA A 27 17.99 -13.81 -13.13
C ALA A 27 16.61 -14.42 -13.43
N ALA A 28 15.75 -13.68 -14.14
CA ALA A 28 14.40 -14.13 -14.48
C ALA A 28 14.34 -15.31 -15.47
N LEU A 29 15.44 -15.57 -16.18
CA LEU A 29 15.61 -16.77 -16.99
C LEU A 29 16.01 -18.01 -16.18
N ARG A 30 16.51 -17.82 -14.94
CA ARG A 30 17.01 -18.89 -14.06
C ARG A 30 16.60 -18.64 -12.61
N PRO A 31 15.28 -18.62 -12.30
CA PRO A 31 14.76 -18.21 -11.00
C PRO A 31 15.30 -19.07 -9.84
N ALA A 32 15.36 -20.39 -9.99
CA ALA A 32 15.90 -21.30 -8.98
C ALA A 32 17.35 -20.95 -8.59
N ALA A 33 18.21 -20.70 -9.60
CA ALA A 33 19.59 -20.33 -9.36
C ALA A 33 19.73 -18.93 -8.72
N ALA A 34 18.85 -17.99 -9.09
CA ALA A 34 18.82 -16.67 -8.47
C ALA A 34 18.40 -16.74 -7.00
N GLN A 35 17.37 -17.52 -6.68
CA GLN A 35 16.90 -17.74 -5.32
C GLN A 35 17.92 -18.47 -4.45
N ARG A 36 18.60 -19.49 -4.99
CA ARG A 36 19.71 -20.14 -4.27
C ARG A 36 20.80 -19.14 -3.87
N ARG A 37 21.21 -18.25 -4.77
CA ARG A 37 22.19 -17.19 -4.44
C ARG A 37 21.66 -16.20 -3.40
N ARG A 38 20.37 -15.88 -3.42
CA ARG A 38 19.75 -15.02 -2.39
C ARG A 38 19.72 -15.71 -1.03
N LEU A 39 19.39 -17.00 -0.98
CA LEU A 39 19.43 -17.79 0.24
C LEU A 39 20.85 -17.85 0.81
N GLU A 40 21.85 -18.18 -0.01
CA GLU A 40 23.26 -18.23 0.39
C GLU A 40 23.72 -16.88 0.97
N ALA A 41 23.34 -15.76 0.35
CA ALA A 41 23.67 -14.42 0.85
C ALA A 41 23.00 -14.10 2.19
N ALA A 42 21.71 -14.42 2.35
CA ALA A 42 20.99 -14.19 3.61
C ALA A 42 21.54 -15.06 4.75
N VAL A 43 21.81 -16.34 4.48
CA VAL A 43 22.43 -17.26 5.44
C VAL A 43 23.83 -16.79 5.85
N ALA A 44 24.64 -16.29 4.91
CA ALA A 44 25.98 -15.77 5.21
C ALA A 44 25.95 -14.62 6.23
N LEU A 45 24.97 -13.72 6.14
CA LEU A 45 24.77 -12.61 7.09
C LEU A 45 24.23 -13.06 8.46
N GLY A 46 23.56 -14.20 8.49
CA GLY A 46 22.84 -14.69 9.67
C GLY A 46 23.52 -15.80 10.44
N ARG A 47 24.34 -16.63 9.80
CA ARG A 47 24.83 -17.90 10.34
C ARG A 47 25.60 -17.78 11.66
N ASP A 48 26.27 -16.66 11.87
CA ASP A 48 27.08 -16.37 13.06
C ASP A 48 26.36 -15.40 14.02
N SER A 49 25.08 -15.12 13.80
CA SER A 49 24.24 -14.37 14.74
C SER A 49 23.72 -15.26 15.88
N ALA A 50 23.19 -14.66 16.93
CA ALA A 50 22.55 -15.39 18.03
C ALA A 50 21.36 -16.24 17.53
N TYR A 51 20.54 -15.69 16.64
CA TYR A 51 19.44 -16.42 16.00
C TYR A 51 19.97 -17.56 15.13
N GLY A 52 21.00 -17.30 14.32
CA GLY A 52 21.58 -18.31 13.45
C GLY A 52 22.20 -19.50 14.16
N ARG A 53 22.84 -19.27 15.32
CA ARG A 53 23.32 -20.34 16.20
C ARG A 53 22.17 -21.12 16.84
N ALA A 54 21.13 -20.43 17.30
CA ALA A 54 19.98 -21.07 17.96
C ALA A 54 19.15 -21.94 17.00
N HIS A 55 19.13 -21.58 15.71
CA HIS A 55 18.24 -22.20 14.71
C HIS A 55 18.97 -22.82 13.52
N GLY A 56 20.24 -23.20 13.69
CA GLY A 56 20.95 -24.04 12.72
C GLY A 56 21.19 -23.42 11.34
N LEU A 57 21.24 -22.08 11.21
CA LEU A 57 21.45 -21.41 9.92
C LEU A 57 22.75 -21.85 9.24
N ARG A 58 23.80 -22.16 10.01
CA ARG A 58 25.08 -22.63 9.47
C ARG A 58 24.97 -23.93 8.65
N GLY A 59 24.01 -24.79 8.99
CA GLY A 59 23.78 -26.07 8.30
C GLY A 59 22.84 -25.97 7.10
N ALA A 60 22.28 -24.79 6.82
CA ALA A 60 21.34 -24.58 5.72
C ALA A 60 22.06 -24.14 4.44
N THR A 61 22.49 -25.10 3.63
CA THR A 61 23.30 -24.89 2.42
C THR A 61 22.49 -24.94 1.12
N ASP A 62 21.23 -25.35 1.21
CA ASP A 62 20.30 -25.47 0.09
C ASP A 62 18.84 -25.28 0.57
N PRO A 63 17.86 -25.05 -0.32
CA PRO A 63 16.46 -24.86 0.06
C PRO A 63 15.87 -25.95 0.96
N LYS A 64 16.22 -27.23 0.74
CA LYS A 64 15.66 -28.34 1.53
C LYS A 64 16.28 -28.40 2.92
N SER A 65 17.59 -28.26 3.03
CA SER A 65 18.25 -28.19 4.35
C SER A 65 17.82 -26.95 5.12
N TYR A 66 17.60 -25.81 4.44
CA TYR A 66 17.07 -24.60 5.04
C TYR A 66 15.67 -24.78 5.62
N ALA A 67 14.73 -25.33 4.83
CA ALA A 67 13.37 -25.56 5.28
C ALA A 67 13.26 -26.58 6.43
N ARG A 68 14.22 -27.50 6.56
CA ARG A 68 14.30 -28.48 7.66
C ARG A 68 14.91 -27.91 8.94
N ASN A 69 15.98 -27.11 8.81
CA ASN A 69 16.78 -26.69 9.96
C ASN A 69 16.23 -25.43 10.64
N VAL A 70 15.66 -24.52 9.84
CA VAL A 70 15.25 -23.19 10.30
C VAL A 70 13.74 -23.18 10.50
N PRO A 71 13.23 -22.79 11.68
CA PRO A 71 11.80 -22.75 11.92
C PRO A 71 11.14 -21.57 11.19
N VAL A 72 9.83 -21.67 10.96
CA VAL A 72 9.01 -20.53 10.51
C VAL A 72 9.02 -19.45 11.59
N LEU A 73 9.34 -18.22 11.21
CA LEU A 73 9.41 -17.09 12.13
C LEU A 73 8.11 -16.28 12.09
N THR A 74 7.30 -16.41 13.14
CA THR A 74 6.08 -15.59 13.29
C THR A 74 6.42 -14.18 13.80
N PRO A 75 5.54 -13.18 13.60
CA PRO A 75 5.77 -11.83 14.12
C PRO A 75 5.96 -11.81 15.64
N GLU A 76 5.26 -12.68 16.36
CA GLU A 76 5.31 -12.84 17.80
C GLU A 76 6.65 -13.43 18.24
N ALA A 77 7.14 -14.44 17.53
CA ALA A 77 8.45 -15.04 17.76
C ALA A 77 9.62 -14.09 17.41
N LEU A 78 9.42 -13.11 16.52
CA LEU A 78 10.42 -12.10 16.17
C LEU A 78 10.64 -11.06 17.30
N LYS A 79 9.59 -10.69 18.05
CA LYS A 79 9.63 -9.59 19.05
C LYS A 79 10.80 -9.67 20.04
N PRO A 80 11.10 -10.83 20.67
CA PRO A 80 12.19 -10.90 21.65
C PRO A 80 13.57 -10.64 21.03
N TRP A 81 13.78 -11.01 19.77
CA TRP A 81 15.05 -10.80 19.07
C TRP A 81 15.25 -9.33 18.70
N VAL A 82 14.21 -8.69 18.19
CA VAL A 82 14.27 -7.24 17.88
C VAL A 82 14.46 -6.43 19.16
N ALA A 83 13.79 -6.80 20.26
CA ALA A 83 13.97 -6.13 21.55
C ALA A 83 15.42 -6.21 22.06
N ARG A 84 16.14 -7.32 21.78
CA ARG A 84 17.57 -7.45 22.08
C ARG A 84 18.41 -6.51 21.22
N GLN A 85 18.16 -6.44 19.92
CA GLN A 85 18.85 -5.50 19.02
C GLN A 85 18.65 -4.05 19.44
N MET A 86 17.39 -3.67 19.72
CA MET A 86 17.04 -2.32 20.17
C MET A 86 17.67 -1.94 21.51
N ARG A 87 18.15 -2.89 22.32
CA ARG A 87 18.94 -2.63 23.54
C ARG A 87 20.45 -2.54 23.28
N GLY A 88 20.87 -2.58 22.02
CA GLY A 88 22.27 -2.47 21.61
C GLY A 88 23.02 -3.79 21.55
N GLU A 89 22.36 -4.94 21.72
CA GLU A 89 23.01 -6.24 21.57
C GLU A 89 23.40 -6.47 20.10
N ALA A 90 24.69 -6.73 19.86
CA ALA A 90 25.23 -6.94 18.53
C ALA A 90 25.00 -8.37 18.04
N ALA A 91 24.98 -8.56 16.71
CA ALA A 91 24.93 -9.88 16.08
C ALA A 91 23.74 -10.76 16.52
N VAL A 92 22.55 -10.18 16.71
CA VAL A 92 21.36 -10.91 17.19
C VAL A 92 20.64 -11.66 16.07
N LEU A 93 20.04 -10.95 15.10
CA LEU A 93 19.38 -11.54 13.92
C LEU A 93 20.33 -11.62 12.72
N THR A 94 21.20 -10.64 12.56
CA THR A 94 22.25 -10.55 11.52
C THR A 94 23.53 -10.05 12.15
N THR A 95 24.67 -10.26 11.49
CA THR A 95 25.94 -9.65 11.91
C THR A 95 25.97 -8.13 11.70
N GLU A 96 25.16 -7.59 10.79
CA GLU A 96 24.97 -6.15 10.62
C GLU A 96 24.10 -5.56 11.74
N ARG A 97 24.44 -4.32 12.15
CA ARG A 97 23.60 -3.52 13.05
C ARG A 97 22.48 -2.84 12.24
N PRO A 98 21.23 -2.82 12.76
CA PRO A 98 20.18 -2.00 12.16
C PRO A 98 20.56 -0.52 12.17
N VAL A 99 20.25 0.18 11.07
CA VAL A 99 20.41 1.64 10.95
C VAL A 99 19.09 2.38 11.20
N TYR A 100 17.98 1.65 11.23
CA TYR A 100 16.64 2.17 11.40
C TYR A 100 15.69 1.05 11.83
N TYR A 101 14.61 1.38 12.54
CA TYR A 101 13.52 0.44 12.80
C TYR A 101 12.21 0.97 12.23
N VAL A 102 11.61 0.19 11.33
CA VAL A 102 10.29 0.55 10.80
C VAL A 102 9.23 0.13 11.81
N ARG A 103 8.42 1.10 12.26
CA ARG A 103 7.23 0.84 13.06
C ARG A 103 6.05 0.52 12.14
N THR A 104 5.41 -0.61 12.36
CA THR A 104 4.17 -0.99 11.67
C THR A 104 3.06 -1.23 12.67
N THR A 105 1.86 -0.71 12.41
CA THR A 105 0.66 -1.07 13.15
C THR A 105 0.11 -2.35 12.55
N GLY A 106 0.34 -3.49 13.20
CA GLY A 106 -0.26 -4.76 12.81
C GLY A 106 -1.78 -4.75 13.01
N SER A 107 -2.49 -5.72 12.42
CA SER A 107 -3.93 -5.91 12.64
C SER A 107 -4.31 -6.16 14.11
N THR A 108 -3.34 -6.59 14.94
CA THR A 108 -3.49 -6.83 16.37
C THR A 108 -3.32 -5.58 17.24
N GLY A 109 -3.11 -4.39 16.65
CA GLY A 109 -3.00 -3.12 17.37
C GLY A 109 -1.66 -2.90 18.12
N THR A 110 -0.86 -3.94 18.34
CA THR A 110 0.49 -3.78 18.92
C THR A 110 1.50 -3.42 17.81
N PRO A 111 2.25 -2.30 17.93
CA PRO A 111 3.26 -1.95 16.94
C PRO A 111 4.36 -3.01 16.84
N LYS A 112 4.72 -3.40 15.61
CA LYS A 112 5.89 -4.24 15.33
C LYS A 112 7.05 -3.35 14.88
N HIS A 113 8.26 -3.68 15.31
CA HIS A 113 9.48 -3.04 14.85
C HIS A 113 10.22 -3.98 13.89
N ILE A 114 10.47 -3.52 12.67
CA ILE A 114 11.20 -4.27 11.65
C ILE A 114 12.59 -3.64 11.49
N PRO A 115 13.68 -4.37 11.78
CA PRO A 115 15.03 -3.85 11.65
C PRO A 115 15.41 -3.64 10.18
N ILE A 116 15.98 -2.48 9.88
CA ILE A 116 16.50 -2.14 8.55
C ILE A 116 18.03 -2.14 8.64
N THR A 117 18.66 -3.07 7.95
CA THR A 117 20.12 -3.16 7.82
C THR A 117 20.58 -2.53 6.49
N PRO A 118 21.87 -2.15 6.36
CA PRO A 118 22.42 -1.70 5.08
C PRO A 118 22.20 -2.72 3.94
N ALA A 119 22.37 -4.02 4.22
CA ALA A 119 22.11 -5.06 3.22
C ALA A 119 20.63 -5.11 2.81
N TYR A 120 19.69 -5.01 3.76
CA TYR A 120 18.25 -4.95 3.45
C TYR A 120 17.90 -3.71 2.61
N GLN A 121 18.47 -2.56 2.94
CA GLN A 121 18.29 -1.33 2.17
C GLN A 121 18.76 -1.51 0.71
N ALA A 122 19.90 -2.19 0.50
CA ALA A 122 20.41 -2.49 -0.84
C ALA A 122 19.51 -3.50 -1.60
N GLU A 123 18.92 -4.49 -0.92
CA GLU A 123 17.91 -5.40 -1.52
C GLU A 123 16.68 -4.62 -2.00
N PHE A 124 16.19 -3.70 -1.17
CA PHE A 124 15.04 -2.83 -1.47
C PHE A 124 15.31 -1.93 -2.68
N GLN A 125 16.44 -1.21 -2.70
CA GLN A 125 16.78 -0.29 -3.79
C GLN A 125 16.88 -0.98 -5.15
N LYS A 126 17.32 -2.25 -5.19
CA LYS A 126 17.32 -3.04 -6.44
C LYS A 126 15.93 -3.16 -7.03
N THR A 127 14.91 -3.43 -6.23
CA THR A 127 13.55 -3.56 -6.73
C THR A 127 13.02 -2.24 -7.28
N VAL A 128 13.25 -1.13 -6.56
CA VAL A 128 12.88 0.22 -7.03
C VAL A 128 13.56 0.54 -8.37
N HIS A 129 14.85 0.23 -8.51
CA HIS A 129 15.58 0.45 -9.75
C HIS A 129 15.00 -0.32 -10.93
N VAL A 130 14.68 -1.61 -10.74
CA VAL A 130 14.09 -2.44 -11.79
C VAL A 130 12.71 -1.91 -12.18
N ALA A 131 11.84 -1.62 -11.20
CA ALA A 131 10.50 -1.08 -11.47
C ALA A 131 10.55 0.25 -12.24
N LEU A 132 11.34 1.22 -11.77
CA LEU A 132 11.48 2.52 -12.44
C LEU A 132 12.15 2.43 -13.81
N TRP A 133 13.00 1.43 -14.05
CA TRP A 133 13.57 1.19 -15.37
C TRP A 133 12.52 0.73 -16.36
N HIS A 134 11.68 -0.24 -15.97
CA HIS A 134 10.58 -0.71 -16.82
C HIS A 134 9.54 0.37 -17.07
N LEU A 135 9.11 1.08 -16.01
CA LEU A 135 8.14 2.16 -16.13
C LEU A 135 8.63 3.28 -17.05
N TYR A 136 9.91 3.68 -16.95
CA TYR A 136 10.47 4.71 -17.83
C TYR A 136 10.43 4.30 -19.30
N ARG A 137 10.76 3.05 -19.62
CA ARG A 137 10.73 2.56 -20.99
C ARG A 137 9.30 2.44 -21.54
N ARG A 138 8.33 2.12 -20.68
CA ARG A 138 6.93 1.94 -21.08
C ARG A 138 6.15 3.25 -21.14
N PHE A 139 6.45 4.18 -20.23
CA PHE A 139 5.75 5.46 -20.04
C PHE A 139 6.75 6.62 -20.01
N PRO A 140 7.57 6.86 -21.06
CA PRO A 140 8.59 7.91 -21.03
C PRO A 140 8.00 9.30 -20.77
N ALA A 141 6.77 9.56 -21.22
CA ALA A 141 6.05 10.80 -20.99
C ALA A 141 5.70 11.05 -19.49
N ALA A 142 5.71 10.03 -18.64
CA ALA A 142 5.53 10.17 -17.20
C ALA A 142 6.80 10.58 -16.45
N PHE A 143 7.94 10.71 -17.15
CA PHE A 143 9.24 11.03 -16.57
C PHE A 143 9.79 12.36 -17.12
N ILE A 144 8.92 13.27 -17.54
CA ILE A 144 9.29 14.59 -18.08
C ILE A 144 9.24 15.67 -17.00
N GLY A 145 8.27 15.58 -16.10
CA GLY A 145 8.00 16.55 -15.03
C GLY A 145 8.33 15.97 -13.66
N ARG A 146 7.74 16.55 -12.61
CA ARG A 146 7.97 16.10 -11.24
C ARG A 146 7.09 14.93 -10.85
N ALA A 147 7.49 14.24 -9.79
CA ALA A 147 6.74 13.15 -9.19
C ALA A 147 6.07 13.58 -7.87
N LEU A 148 4.87 13.07 -7.61
CA LEU A 148 4.28 13.06 -6.27
C LEU A 148 4.59 11.74 -5.60
N TYR A 149 5.03 11.79 -4.34
CA TYR A 149 5.21 10.60 -3.52
C TYR A 149 4.73 10.86 -2.11
N PHE A 150 3.69 10.14 -1.71
CA PHE A 150 3.09 10.25 -0.39
C PHE A 150 4.00 9.55 0.62
N VAL A 151 4.47 10.30 1.62
CA VAL A 151 5.37 9.77 2.65
C VAL A 151 4.75 9.86 4.02
N GLY A 152 5.12 8.93 4.89
CA GLY A 152 4.88 9.04 6.34
C GLY A 152 6.05 9.74 7.02
N SER A 153 5.96 9.92 8.34
CA SER A 153 7.01 10.52 9.15
C SER A 153 8.31 9.69 9.10
N SER A 154 9.44 10.37 8.91
CA SER A 154 10.77 9.76 8.89
C SER A 154 11.31 9.43 10.28
N GLN A 155 10.74 10.03 11.33
CA GLN A 155 11.08 9.72 12.71
C GLN A 155 9.86 10.01 13.59
N VAL A 156 9.48 9.02 14.39
CA VAL A 156 8.37 9.10 15.36
C VAL A 156 8.84 8.77 16.78
N ASP A 157 9.99 8.10 16.90
CA ASP A 157 10.59 7.70 18.17
C ASP A 157 12.08 7.36 17.95
N VAL A 158 12.79 7.03 19.02
CA VAL A 158 14.20 6.59 19.01
C VAL A 158 14.33 5.32 19.86
N ALA A 159 14.96 4.29 19.31
CA ALA A 159 15.22 3.05 20.00
C ALA A 159 16.28 3.23 21.11
N PRO A 160 16.32 2.36 22.15
CA PRO A 160 17.32 2.46 23.22
C PRO A 160 18.78 2.37 22.75
N ASP A 161 19.04 1.79 21.58
CA ASP A 161 20.36 1.76 20.91
C ASP A 161 20.70 3.06 20.18
N GLY A 162 19.80 4.05 20.19
CA GLY A 162 19.93 5.34 19.53
C GLY A 162 19.46 5.36 18.07
N ALA A 163 19.02 4.24 17.50
CA ALA A 163 18.55 4.20 16.12
C ALA A 163 17.16 4.86 15.97
N PRO A 164 16.88 5.58 14.87
CA PRO A 164 15.58 6.20 14.68
C PRO A 164 14.50 5.14 14.38
N ILE A 165 13.29 5.43 14.85
CA ILE A 165 12.08 4.64 14.59
C ILE A 165 11.11 5.47 13.77
N GLY A 166 10.46 4.88 12.76
CA GLY A 166 9.40 5.55 12.00
C GLY A 166 8.91 4.76 10.80
N THR A 167 8.41 5.44 9.77
CA THR A 167 7.85 4.78 8.59
C THR A 167 8.91 4.49 7.53
N MET A 168 8.78 3.36 6.81
CA MET A 168 9.69 3.03 5.70
C MET A 168 9.70 4.11 4.60
N SER A 169 8.53 4.64 4.25
CA SER A 169 8.39 5.73 3.27
C SER A 169 9.11 6.99 3.71
N GLY A 170 9.02 7.36 4.99
CA GLY A 170 9.68 8.54 5.54
C GLY A 170 11.19 8.37 5.59
N TYR A 171 11.68 7.21 6.04
CA TYR A 171 13.10 6.87 6.00
C TYR A 171 13.68 6.98 4.59
N ASN A 172 13.02 6.35 3.61
CA ASN A 172 13.47 6.37 2.22
C ASN A 172 13.51 7.77 1.63
N PHE A 173 12.51 8.61 1.94
CA PHE A 173 12.46 9.98 1.44
C PHE A 173 13.52 10.88 2.08
N ALA A 174 13.72 10.76 3.39
CA ALA A 174 14.74 11.52 4.12
C ALA A 174 16.16 11.18 3.62
N ALA A 175 16.39 9.91 3.25
CA ALA A 175 17.67 9.42 2.72
C ALA A 175 17.95 9.81 1.25
N LEU A 176 17.02 10.48 0.55
CA LEU A 176 17.22 10.89 -0.84
C LEU A 176 18.28 11.99 -0.95
N SER A 177 19.19 11.82 -1.91
CA SER A 177 20.16 12.87 -2.27
C SER A 177 19.45 14.12 -2.80
N PRO A 178 20.07 15.32 -2.71
CA PRO A 178 19.46 16.55 -3.19
C PRO A 178 19.03 16.51 -4.66
N LEU A 179 19.81 15.84 -5.52
CA LEU A 179 19.47 15.67 -6.94
C LEU A 179 18.22 14.81 -7.14
N VAL A 180 18.08 13.71 -6.39
CA VAL A 180 16.88 12.86 -6.49
C VAL A 180 15.68 13.56 -5.86
N ARG A 181 15.88 14.34 -4.79
CA ARG A 181 14.83 15.11 -4.13
C ARG A 181 14.21 16.16 -5.07
N ALA A 182 15.00 16.76 -5.96
CA ALA A 182 14.54 17.73 -6.96
C ALA A 182 13.51 17.17 -7.97
N ILE A 183 13.39 15.85 -8.07
CA ILE A 183 12.37 15.18 -8.89
C ILE A 183 10.98 15.29 -8.25
N TYR A 184 10.88 15.44 -6.93
CA TYR A 184 9.59 15.45 -6.23
C TYR A 184 9.02 16.87 -6.16
N ALA A 185 7.69 17.00 -6.29
CA ALA A 185 7.03 18.32 -6.35
C ALA A 185 6.88 19.02 -5.00
N TRP A 186 6.76 18.25 -3.91
CA TRP A 186 6.56 18.79 -2.57
C TRP A 186 7.73 18.49 -1.62
N PRO A 187 7.99 19.39 -0.64
CA PRO A 187 9.02 19.18 0.37
C PRO A 187 8.54 18.22 1.47
N GLN A 188 9.48 17.74 2.28
CA GLN A 188 9.18 16.90 3.45
C GLN A 188 8.27 17.62 4.47
N ALA A 189 8.44 18.94 4.64
CA ALA A 189 7.66 19.77 5.55
C ALA A 189 6.14 19.66 5.34
N LEU A 190 5.67 19.33 4.13
CA LEU A 190 4.25 19.09 3.87
C LEU A 190 3.66 18.00 4.78
N PHE A 191 4.44 16.96 5.07
CA PHE A 191 3.99 15.80 5.85
C PHE A 191 4.12 16.01 7.36
N GLU A 192 4.72 17.11 7.77
CA GLU A 192 4.86 17.51 9.17
C GLU A 192 3.69 18.41 9.62
N VAL A 193 2.96 19.01 8.67
CA VAL A 193 1.73 19.77 8.95
C VAL A 193 0.67 18.87 9.58
N GLU A 194 0.25 19.18 10.80
CA GLU A 194 -0.67 18.36 11.59
C GLU A 194 -2.14 18.48 11.15
N ASP A 195 -2.58 19.71 10.83
CA ASP A 195 -3.97 19.97 10.43
C ASP A 195 -4.24 19.39 9.04
N LEU A 196 -5.12 18.39 8.97
CA LEU A 196 -5.39 17.61 7.78
C LEU A 196 -5.93 18.45 6.62
N ALA A 197 -6.85 19.39 6.91
CA ALA A 197 -7.42 20.27 5.89
C ALA A 197 -6.35 21.19 5.30
N THR A 198 -5.50 21.75 6.17
CA THR A 198 -4.35 22.57 5.78
C THR A 198 -3.36 21.79 4.91
N ARG A 199 -2.97 20.59 5.36
CA ARG A 199 -2.04 19.72 4.61
C ARG A 199 -2.60 19.32 3.25
N SER A 200 -3.87 18.95 3.18
CA SER A 200 -4.51 18.52 1.93
C SER A 200 -4.58 19.66 0.91
N TYR A 201 -4.94 20.88 1.37
CA TYR A 201 -4.90 22.07 0.53
C TYR A 201 -3.50 22.37 0.00
N LEU A 202 -2.49 22.35 0.89
CA LEU A 202 -1.10 22.58 0.50
C LEU A 202 -0.58 21.52 -0.48
N ALA A 203 -0.96 20.24 -0.29
CA ALA A 203 -0.59 19.16 -1.18
C ALA A 203 -1.10 19.41 -2.60
N LEU A 204 -2.36 19.81 -2.73
CA LEU A 204 -2.99 20.14 -4.02
C LEU A 204 -2.39 21.41 -4.64
N HIS A 205 -2.16 22.45 -3.84
CA HIS A 205 -1.50 23.68 -4.27
C HIS A 205 -0.11 23.39 -4.88
N LEU A 206 0.71 22.60 -4.17
CA LEU A 206 2.05 22.20 -4.62
C LEU A 206 2.00 21.25 -5.83
N ALA A 207 1.02 20.36 -5.91
CA ALA A 207 0.83 19.48 -7.07
C ALA A 207 0.58 20.28 -8.35
N CYS A 208 -0.31 21.29 -8.29
CA CYS A 208 -0.61 22.17 -9.43
C CYS A 208 0.60 23.02 -9.85
N LEU A 209 1.38 23.53 -8.89
CA LEU A 209 2.61 24.28 -9.15
C LEU A 209 3.75 23.41 -9.71
N GLY A 210 3.80 22.15 -9.31
CA GLY A 210 4.94 21.26 -9.50
C GLY A 210 5.17 20.76 -10.92
N GLU A 211 4.22 20.98 -11.84
CA GLU A 211 4.18 20.37 -13.18
C GLU A 211 4.36 18.85 -13.09
N VAL A 212 3.43 18.21 -12.36
CA VAL A 212 3.49 16.79 -12.05
C VAL A 212 3.21 15.95 -13.30
N SER A 213 4.06 14.95 -13.55
CA SER A 213 3.88 13.95 -14.62
C SER A 213 3.68 12.52 -14.15
N LEU A 214 4.02 12.25 -12.88
CA LEU A 214 3.91 10.94 -12.23
C LEU A 214 3.36 11.10 -10.81
N VAL A 215 2.38 10.30 -10.44
CA VAL A 215 2.00 10.11 -9.03
C VAL A 215 2.37 8.70 -8.62
N ALA A 216 3.25 8.58 -7.63
CA ALA A 216 3.59 7.31 -7.00
C ALA A 216 3.02 7.29 -5.58
N GLY A 217 2.17 6.31 -5.27
CA GLY A 217 1.62 6.16 -3.93
C GLY A 217 1.29 4.70 -3.69
N ILE A 218 1.71 4.13 -2.56
CA ILE A 218 1.48 2.69 -2.33
C ILE A 218 -0.02 2.39 -2.32
N PHE A 219 -0.83 3.19 -1.63
CA PHE A 219 -2.29 3.01 -1.57
C PHE A 219 -3.00 4.11 -2.38
N PRO A 220 -4.11 3.81 -3.09
CA PRO A 220 -4.80 4.77 -3.96
C PRO A 220 -5.56 5.87 -3.21
N ALA A 221 -5.98 5.64 -1.97
CA ALA A 221 -6.89 6.55 -1.29
C ALA A 221 -6.39 8.01 -1.14
N PRO A 222 -5.13 8.29 -0.76
CA PRO A 222 -4.60 9.66 -0.76
C PRO A 222 -4.66 10.36 -2.12
N ILE A 223 -4.57 9.59 -3.22
CA ILE A 223 -4.69 10.11 -4.58
C ILE A 223 -6.14 10.49 -4.84
N VAL A 224 -7.09 9.62 -4.47
CA VAL A 224 -8.52 9.92 -4.57
C VAL A 224 -8.87 11.19 -3.79
N TYR A 225 -8.35 11.37 -2.58
CA TYR A 225 -8.62 12.59 -1.79
C TYR A 225 -8.07 13.84 -2.46
N LEU A 226 -6.85 13.78 -2.99
CA LEU A 226 -6.28 14.89 -3.74
C LEU A 226 -7.17 15.30 -4.93
N LEU A 227 -7.76 14.33 -5.63
CA LEU A 227 -8.68 14.56 -6.75
C LEU A 227 -10.04 15.11 -6.29
N ARG A 228 -10.59 14.60 -5.18
CA ARG A 228 -11.81 15.15 -4.56
C ARG A 228 -11.60 16.60 -4.11
N ASP A 229 -10.44 16.91 -3.54
CA ASP A 229 -10.09 18.27 -3.15
C ASP A 229 -9.96 19.19 -4.38
N LEU A 230 -9.46 18.68 -5.51
CA LEU A 230 -9.46 19.43 -6.77
C LEU A 230 -10.86 19.80 -7.21
N GLU A 231 -11.81 18.87 -7.15
CA GLU A 231 -13.21 19.15 -7.47
C GLU A 231 -13.82 20.20 -6.55
N ALA A 232 -13.58 20.07 -5.25
CA ALA A 232 -14.17 20.96 -4.25
C ALA A 232 -13.53 22.35 -4.20
N ARG A 233 -12.27 22.49 -4.64
CA ARG A 233 -11.46 23.69 -4.37
C ARG A 233 -10.76 24.29 -5.59
N ALA A 234 -11.05 23.84 -6.81
CA ALA A 234 -10.43 24.38 -8.03
C ALA A 234 -10.52 25.91 -8.12
N GLY A 235 -11.70 26.51 -7.87
CA GLY A 235 -11.88 27.96 -7.88
C GLY A 235 -11.12 28.69 -6.76
N GLU A 236 -11.11 28.12 -5.55
CA GLU A 236 -10.34 28.64 -4.42
C GLU A 236 -8.84 28.65 -4.74
N LEU A 237 -8.32 27.55 -5.29
CA LEU A 237 -6.93 27.43 -5.73
C LEU A 237 -6.61 28.41 -6.84
N ALA A 238 -7.50 28.58 -7.83
CA ALA A 238 -7.31 29.54 -8.91
C ALA A 238 -7.11 30.95 -8.37
N ARG A 239 -7.91 31.38 -7.38
CA ARG A 239 -7.76 32.69 -6.75
C ARG A 239 -6.41 32.83 -6.06
N HIS A 240 -6.05 31.88 -5.20
CA HIS A 240 -4.83 31.93 -4.41
C HIS A 240 -3.56 31.88 -5.27
N LEU A 241 -3.50 30.96 -6.24
CA LEU A 241 -2.39 30.86 -7.19
C LEU A 241 -2.31 32.09 -8.11
N GLY A 242 -3.45 32.65 -8.50
CA GLY A 242 -3.49 33.89 -9.28
C GLY A 242 -2.92 35.09 -8.55
N LEU A 243 -3.13 35.18 -7.23
CA LEU A 243 -2.60 36.24 -6.38
C LEU A 243 -1.18 35.96 -5.85
N GLY A 244 -0.73 34.70 -5.87
CA GLY A 244 0.52 34.30 -5.22
C GLY A 244 0.41 34.28 -3.69
N GLU A 245 -0.75 33.94 -3.16
CA GLU A 245 -1.05 33.97 -1.71
C GLU A 245 -1.52 32.61 -1.19
N LEU A 246 -1.43 32.41 0.12
CA LEU A 246 -2.05 31.28 0.81
C LEU A 246 -3.33 31.71 1.53
N PRO A 247 -4.32 30.80 1.70
CA PRO A 247 -5.52 31.10 2.47
C PRO A 247 -5.21 31.47 3.91
N ALA A 248 -5.99 32.42 4.44
CA ALA A 248 -5.92 32.82 5.85
C ALA A 248 -6.38 31.72 6.81
N TRP A 249 -7.21 30.77 6.34
CA TRP A 249 -7.74 29.69 7.19
C TRP A 249 -6.72 28.57 7.45
N LEU A 250 -5.59 28.53 6.70
CA LEU A 250 -4.54 27.54 6.91
C LEU A 250 -3.98 27.63 8.33
N ARG A 251 -4.03 26.51 9.04
CA ARG A 251 -3.52 26.37 10.41
C ARG A 251 -2.06 25.94 10.35
N LEU A 252 -1.18 26.93 10.32
CA LEU A 252 0.27 26.76 10.23
C LEU A 252 0.94 27.53 11.36
N THR A 253 2.02 26.98 11.90
CA THR A 253 2.98 27.73 12.71
C THR A 253 3.68 28.82 11.88
N SER A 254 4.29 29.80 12.53
CA SER A 254 5.02 30.87 11.83
C SER A 254 6.16 30.33 10.96
N ALA A 255 6.82 29.25 11.37
CA ALA A 255 7.91 28.61 10.63
C ALA A 255 7.41 27.85 9.38
N GLU A 256 6.31 27.09 9.51
CA GLU A 256 5.68 26.41 8.38
C GLU A 256 5.14 27.43 7.37
N ARG A 257 4.45 28.47 7.85
CA ARG A 257 3.94 29.54 6.98
C ARG A 257 5.06 30.20 6.19
N ALA A 258 6.16 30.60 6.86
CA ALA A 258 7.33 31.14 6.18
C ALA A 258 7.91 30.18 5.14
N THR A 259 7.87 28.87 5.40
CA THR A 259 8.36 27.84 4.46
C THR A 259 7.49 27.76 3.20
N PHE A 260 6.17 27.75 3.33
CA PHE A 260 5.25 27.61 2.20
C PHE A 260 4.97 28.92 1.45
N GLU A 261 5.13 30.07 2.10
CA GLU A 261 5.05 31.38 1.45
C GLU A 261 6.35 31.74 0.72
N HIS A 262 7.46 31.08 1.05
CA HIS A 262 8.74 31.34 0.40
C HIS A 262 8.69 31.05 -1.10
N GLY A 263 8.88 32.09 -1.91
CA GLY A 263 8.93 31.97 -3.36
C GLY A 263 7.56 31.83 -4.03
N LEU A 264 6.46 32.11 -3.31
CA LEU A 264 5.17 32.28 -3.96
C LEU A 264 5.20 33.48 -4.89
N VAL A 265 4.73 33.26 -6.11
CA VAL A 265 4.59 34.27 -7.15
C VAL A 265 3.23 34.10 -7.83
N PRO A 266 2.58 35.19 -8.27
CA PRO A 266 1.36 35.12 -9.06
C PRO A 266 1.51 34.21 -10.29
N ARG A 267 0.56 33.28 -10.49
CA ARG A 267 0.49 32.34 -11.62
C ARG A 267 -0.85 32.47 -12.34
N PRO A 268 -1.06 33.55 -13.12
CA PRO A 268 -2.33 33.79 -13.81
C PRO A 268 -2.68 32.71 -14.83
N ASP A 269 -1.66 32.11 -15.47
CA ASP A 269 -1.78 30.98 -16.40
C ASP A 269 -2.37 29.74 -15.74
N LEU A 270 -1.85 29.39 -14.56
CA LEU A 270 -2.34 28.25 -13.78
C LEU A 270 -3.72 28.56 -13.18
N ALA A 271 -3.94 29.80 -12.75
CA ALA A 271 -5.23 30.25 -12.25
C ALA A 271 -6.32 30.13 -13.31
N GLU A 272 -6.06 30.52 -14.56
CA GLU A 272 -7.00 30.36 -15.67
C GLU A 272 -7.35 28.88 -15.91
N ARG A 273 -6.33 28.02 -16.00
CA ARG A 273 -6.55 26.57 -16.14
C ARG A 273 -7.37 25.98 -14.99
N LEU A 274 -7.19 26.43 -13.75
CA LEU A 274 -7.97 25.96 -12.62
C LEU A 274 -9.42 26.48 -12.64
N ARG A 275 -9.69 27.66 -13.20
CA ARG A 275 -11.07 28.12 -13.44
C ARG A 275 -11.75 27.28 -14.51
N GLU A 276 -11.02 26.84 -15.53
CA GLU A 276 -11.54 25.86 -16.50
C GLU A 276 -11.79 24.51 -15.83
N ALA A 277 -10.86 24.03 -14.99
CA ALA A 277 -11.06 22.82 -14.20
C ALA A 277 -12.30 22.89 -13.28
N GLU A 278 -12.58 24.05 -12.68
CA GLU A 278 -13.76 24.26 -11.83
C GLU A 278 -15.07 23.99 -12.61
N ARG A 279 -15.15 24.47 -13.85
CA ARG A 279 -16.34 24.34 -14.72
C ARG A 279 -16.42 23.02 -15.47
N ALA A 280 -15.28 22.36 -15.68
CA ALA A 280 -15.20 21.12 -16.46
C ALA A 280 -15.90 19.94 -15.75
N PRO A 281 -16.39 18.95 -16.53
CA PRO A 281 -16.77 17.64 -16.01
C PRO A 281 -15.63 16.99 -15.21
N VAL A 282 -15.97 16.07 -14.31
CA VAL A 282 -15.02 15.49 -13.35
C VAL A 282 -13.82 14.82 -14.01
N GLU A 283 -14.06 14.12 -15.12
CA GLU A 283 -13.08 13.40 -15.93
C GLU A 283 -12.10 14.31 -16.69
N GLU A 284 -12.43 15.60 -16.84
CA GLU A 284 -11.61 16.58 -17.55
C GLU A 284 -10.79 17.48 -16.61
N LYS A 285 -11.17 17.58 -15.32
CA LYS A 285 -10.53 18.49 -14.35
C LYS A 285 -9.03 18.25 -14.22
N VAL A 286 -8.61 16.99 -14.23
CA VAL A 286 -7.18 16.62 -14.17
C VAL A 286 -6.43 17.10 -15.40
N GLY A 287 -7.04 17.04 -16.59
CA GLY A 287 -6.42 17.56 -17.82
C GLY A 287 -6.12 19.05 -17.74
N TRP A 288 -6.99 19.82 -17.09
CA TRP A 288 -6.80 21.25 -16.86
C TRP A 288 -5.80 21.55 -15.73
N ALA A 289 -5.95 20.91 -14.58
CA ALA A 289 -5.14 21.19 -13.39
C ALA A 289 -3.72 20.59 -13.48
N LEU A 290 -3.58 19.38 -14.04
CA LEU A 290 -2.36 18.57 -14.10
C LEU A 290 -2.13 18.00 -15.52
N PRO A 291 -1.99 18.84 -16.56
CA PRO A 291 -1.92 18.46 -17.98
C PRO A 291 -0.74 17.56 -18.35
N GLN A 292 0.32 17.58 -17.52
CA GLN A 292 1.50 16.74 -17.72
C GLN A 292 1.36 15.36 -17.07
N LEU A 293 0.32 15.11 -16.26
CA LEU A 293 0.13 13.84 -15.59
C LEU A 293 -0.12 12.73 -16.63
N ARG A 294 0.71 11.68 -16.61
CA ARG A 294 0.62 10.55 -17.53
C ARG A 294 0.49 9.20 -16.84
N LEU A 295 0.95 9.10 -15.60
CA LEU A 295 0.97 7.83 -14.87
C LEU A 295 0.63 8.02 -13.40
N VAL A 296 -0.31 7.21 -12.93
CA VAL A 296 -0.51 6.92 -11.52
C VAL A 296 -0.01 5.50 -11.25
N TYR A 297 0.98 5.40 -10.38
CA TYR A 297 1.63 4.17 -9.98
C TYR A 297 1.27 3.85 -8.53
N CYS A 298 0.27 3.00 -8.35
CA CYS A 298 -0.29 2.67 -7.05
C CYS A 298 -0.80 1.24 -6.97
N TRP A 299 -1.01 0.70 -5.77
CA TRP A 299 -1.58 -0.63 -5.62
C TRP A 299 -3.02 -0.66 -6.12
N THR A 300 -3.33 -1.63 -6.99
CA THR A 300 -4.63 -1.74 -7.69
C THR A 300 -5.41 -3.00 -7.34
N ASN A 301 -4.86 -3.87 -6.48
CA ASN A 301 -5.41 -5.18 -6.19
C ASN A 301 -6.08 -5.27 -4.82
N ALA A 302 -6.86 -6.33 -4.62
CA ALA A 302 -7.54 -6.64 -3.37
C ALA A 302 -8.33 -5.43 -2.86
N THR A 303 -8.11 -5.02 -1.62
CA THR A 303 -8.85 -3.92 -1.00
C THR A 303 -8.66 -2.59 -1.74
N ALA A 304 -7.49 -2.37 -2.34
CA ALA A 304 -7.20 -1.17 -3.12
C ALA A 304 -7.99 -1.10 -4.44
N GLY A 305 -8.44 -2.24 -4.97
CA GLY A 305 -9.24 -2.30 -6.20
C GLY A 305 -10.58 -1.56 -6.10
N ALA A 306 -11.12 -1.39 -4.89
CA ALA A 306 -12.34 -0.62 -4.63
C ALA A 306 -12.24 0.84 -5.10
N TYR A 307 -11.04 1.42 -5.09
CA TYR A 307 -10.81 2.80 -5.49
C TYR A 307 -10.60 2.96 -7.00
N LEU A 308 -10.43 1.86 -7.73
CA LEU A 308 -10.04 1.92 -9.14
C LEU A 308 -11.11 2.56 -10.05
N PRO A 309 -12.41 2.26 -9.92
CA PRO A 309 -13.43 2.91 -10.74
C PRO A 309 -13.45 4.43 -10.55
N GLU A 310 -13.38 4.89 -9.30
CA GLU A 310 -13.34 6.32 -8.99
C GLU A 310 -12.06 6.98 -9.51
N LEU A 311 -10.89 6.33 -9.32
CA LEU A 311 -9.62 6.82 -9.87
C LEU A 311 -9.67 6.94 -11.39
N GLN A 312 -10.15 5.91 -12.08
CA GLN A 312 -10.25 5.90 -13.55
C GLN A 312 -11.13 7.03 -14.06
N ARG A 313 -12.29 7.23 -13.44
CA ARG A 313 -13.20 8.32 -13.79
C ARG A 313 -12.55 9.69 -13.61
N ARG A 314 -11.97 9.96 -12.43
CA ARG A 314 -11.40 11.28 -12.10
C ARG A 314 -10.13 11.61 -12.85
N LEU A 315 -9.29 10.62 -13.14
CA LEU A 315 -8.04 10.81 -13.88
C LEU A 315 -8.27 10.98 -15.38
N GLY A 316 -9.37 10.43 -15.89
CA GLY A 316 -9.69 10.41 -17.31
C GLY A 316 -8.79 9.45 -18.11
N PRO A 317 -9.10 9.25 -19.40
CA PRO A 317 -8.44 8.23 -20.23
C PRO A 317 -6.99 8.56 -20.59
N ALA A 318 -6.55 9.81 -20.41
CA ALA A 318 -5.20 10.26 -20.77
C ALA A 318 -4.12 9.84 -19.75
N VAL A 319 -4.53 9.35 -18.57
CA VAL A 319 -3.63 8.97 -17.49
C VAL A 319 -3.67 7.45 -17.29
N ALA A 320 -2.53 6.80 -17.43
CA ALA A 320 -2.43 5.38 -17.15
C ALA A 320 -2.42 5.12 -15.64
N ILE A 321 -3.08 4.05 -15.19
CA ILE A 321 -2.96 3.53 -13.83
C ILE A 321 -2.21 2.21 -13.89
N ARG A 322 -1.13 2.06 -13.14
CA ARG A 322 -0.33 0.82 -13.08
C ARG A 322 -0.08 0.38 -11.66
N ASP A 323 -0.12 -0.93 -11.48
CA ASP A 323 0.04 -1.57 -10.19
C ASP A 323 1.44 -1.32 -9.62
N ALA A 324 1.50 -0.98 -8.33
CA ALA A 324 2.74 -0.74 -7.62
C ALA A 324 3.41 -2.03 -7.15
N ILE A 325 4.64 -1.90 -6.64
CA ILE A 325 5.39 -3.01 -6.03
C ILE A 325 4.58 -3.57 -4.86
N TYR A 326 4.17 -4.83 -4.96
CA TYR A 326 3.66 -5.55 -3.80
C TYR A 326 4.79 -5.71 -2.79
N SER A 327 4.64 -5.00 -1.67
CA SER A 327 5.65 -4.88 -0.63
C SER A 327 4.99 -4.76 0.74
N ALA A 328 5.75 -5.23 1.73
CA ALA A 328 5.54 -4.99 3.14
C ALA A 328 6.84 -4.42 3.72
N CYS A 329 6.80 -3.94 4.97
CA CYS A 329 8.00 -3.43 5.63
C CYS A 329 9.04 -4.54 5.84
N GLU A 330 8.57 -5.78 5.94
CA GLU A 330 9.33 -7.02 6.11
C GLU A 330 10.00 -7.50 4.82
N ALA A 331 9.37 -7.31 3.66
CA ALA A 331 9.88 -7.79 2.37
C ALA A 331 9.22 -7.11 1.16
N TRP A 332 10.02 -6.93 0.10
CA TRP A 332 9.57 -6.49 -1.22
C TRP A 332 9.37 -7.69 -2.12
N CYS A 333 8.12 -8.04 -2.42
CA CYS A 333 7.76 -9.37 -2.87
C CYS A 333 7.66 -9.50 -4.39
N SER A 334 7.18 -8.48 -5.09
CA SER A 334 7.11 -8.49 -6.56
C SER A 334 7.53 -7.17 -7.19
N ILE A 335 7.90 -7.23 -8.46
CA ILE A 335 8.32 -6.08 -9.27
C ILE A 335 7.37 -5.96 -10.47
N PRO A 336 6.40 -5.04 -10.48
CA PRO A 336 5.59 -4.80 -11.67
C PRO A 336 6.48 -4.22 -12.77
N VAL A 337 6.36 -4.80 -13.97
CA VAL A 337 7.16 -4.40 -15.14
C VAL A 337 6.40 -3.48 -16.09
N GLY A 338 5.28 -2.90 -15.61
CA GLY A 338 4.46 -1.94 -16.36
C GLY A 338 3.38 -2.55 -17.24
N ASP A 339 3.09 -3.84 -17.05
CA ASP A 339 2.02 -4.57 -17.75
C ASP A 339 0.63 -4.08 -17.33
N GLU A 340 -0.37 -4.30 -18.19
CA GLU A 340 -1.78 -3.97 -17.90
C GLU A 340 -2.40 -4.92 -16.89
N ALA A 341 -2.05 -6.22 -16.96
CA ALA A 341 -2.50 -7.20 -16.00
C ALA A 341 -1.85 -6.95 -14.62
N PRO A 342 -2.64 -6.80 -13.54
CA PRO A 342 -2.10 -6.54 -12.21
C PRO A 342 -1.14 -7.61 -11.69
N GLY A 343 -0.27 -7.24 -10.76
CA GLY A 343 0.80 -8.10 -10.24
C GLY A 343 2.10 -8.05 -11.05
N GLY A 344 3.12 -8.74 -10.54
CA GLY A 344 4.48 -8.68 -11.11
C GLY A 344 5.30 -9.94 -10.81
N PRO A 345 6.40 -10.18 -11.55
CA PRO A 345 7.35 -11.21 -11.19
C PRO A 345 7.85 -11.09 -9.75
N PHE A 346 8.14 -12.22 -9.12
CA PHE A 346 8.85 -12.24 -7.84
C PHE A 346 10.11 -11.37 -7.89
N ALA A 347 10.38 -10.64 -6.80
CA ALA A 347 11.60 -9.87 -6.62
C ALA A 347 12.81 -10.78 -6.31
N ILE A 348 13.08 -11.75 -7.19
CA ILE A 348 14.02 -12.86 -6.99
C ILE A 348 15.48 -12.45 -6.80
N THR A 349 15.81 -11.19 -7.10
CA THR A 349 17.14 -10.60 -6.87
C THR A 349 17.23 -9.80 -5.57
N SER A 350 16.11 -9.58 -4.88
CA SER A 350 16.03 -8.87 -3.61
C SER A 350 16.00 -9.85 -2.44
N HIS A 351 15.02 -10.75 -2.38
CA HIS A 351 14.86 -11.67 -1.24
C HIS A 351 14.78 -13.12 -1.69
N TYR A 352 14.89 -14.05 -0.75
CA TYR A 352 14.54 -15.45 -0.95
C TYR A 352 13.08 -15.68 -0.52
N PHE A 353 12.34 -16.51 -1.25
CA PHE A 353 10.93 -16.77 -1.01
C PHE A 353 10.65 -18.27 -0.97
N GLU A 354 9.94 -18.68 0.08
CA GLU A 354 9.22 -19.95 0.14
C GLU A 354 7.72 -19.69 0.06
N LEU A 355 6.97 -20.69 -0.35
CA LEU A 355 5.52 -20.63 -0.53
C LEU A 355 4.85 -21.84 0.09
N VAL A 356 3.68 -21.64 0.69
CA VAL A 356 2.85 -22.73 1.25
C VAL A 356 1.47 -22.64 0.64
N GLU A 357 0.97 -23.72 0.06
CA GLU A 357 -0.37 -23.73 -0.54
C GLU A 357 -1.43 -23.29 0.48
N GLU A 358 -2.34 -22.41 0.07
CA GLU A 358 -3.35 -21.80 0.94
C GLU A 358 -4.16 -22.87 1.70
N ALA A 359 -4.67 -23.88 0.98
CA ALA A 359 -5.45 -24.97 1.58
C ALA A 359 -4.67 -25.75 2.64
N ARG A 360 -3.36 -25.96 2.42
CA ARG A 360 -2.50 -26.67 3.36
C ARG A 360 -2.23 -25.84 4.61
N ALA A 361 -1.87 -24.57 4.44
CA ALA A 361 -1.66 -23.65 5.56
C ALA A 361 -2.92 -23.50 6.42
N GLU A 362 -4.09 -23.41 5.81
CA GLU A 362 -5.37 -23.29 6.51
C GLU A 362 -5.78 -24.57 7.24
N ALA A 363 -5.49 -25.75 6.66
CA ALA A 363 -5.74 -27.02 7.33
C ALA A 363 -4.85 -27.22 8.58
N VAL A 364 -3.62 -26.70 8.55
CA VAL A 364 -2.70 -26.77 9.70
C VAL A 364 -3.06 -25.70 10.75
N GLY A 365 -3.48 -24.51 10.33
CA GLY A 365 -3.94 -23.42 11.18
C GLY A 365 -2.84 -22.67 11.93
N ASP A 366 -1.79 -23.37 12.36
CA ASP A 366 -0.59 -22.80 12.98
C ASP A 366 0.63 -22.88 12.04
N PRO A 367 1.17 -21.74 11.56
CA PRO A 367 2.33 -21.75 10.69
C PRO A 367 3.59 -22.36 11.34
N SER A 368 3.67 -22.41 12.68
CA SER A 368 4.79 -23.04 13.37
C SER A 368 4.78 -24.58 13.29
N ALA A 369 3.63 -25.17 12.97
CA ALA A 369 3.45 -26.61 12.81
C ALA A 369 3.70 -27.11 11.36
N LEU A 370 3.97 -26.22 10.42
CA LEU A 370 4.29 -26.58 9.03
C LEU A 370 5.66 -27.27 8.97
N VAL A 371 5.74 -28.35 8.18
CA VAL A 371 6.97 -29.12 7.98
C VAL A 371 7.64 -28.76 6.67
N ALA A 372 8.92 -29.11 6.50
CA ALA A 372 9.71 -28.73 5.32
C ALA A 372 9.04 -29.09 3.98
N ASP A 373 8.34 -30.23 3.90
CA ASP A 373 7.66 -30.70 2.69
C ASP A 373 6.39 -29.91 2.34
N ASP A 374 5.90 -29.04 3.24
CA ASP A 374 4.78 -28.13 2.97
C ASP A 374 5.22 -26.89 2.17
N PHE A 375 6.52 -26.64 2.06
CA PHE A 375 7.07 -25.47 1.40
C PHE A 375 7.43 -25.77 -0.06
N ARG A 376 7.25 -24.75 -0.90
CA ARG A 376 7.61 -24.73 -2.31
C ARG A 376 8.60 -23.60 -2.56
N THR A 377 9.58 -23.83 -3.42
CA THR A 377 10.39 -22.75 -3.99
C THR A 377 9.62 -22.03 -5.09
N VAL A 378 10.09 -20.86 -5.51
CA VAL A 378 9.44 -20.07 -6.57
C VAL A 378 9.29 -20.82 -7.89
N ASP A 379 10.12 -21.82 -8.19
CA ASP A 379 10.05 -22.60 -9.43
C ASP A 379 9.11 -23.82 -9.33
N GLU A 380 8.67 -24.19 -8.13
CA GLU A 380 7.76 -25.31 -7.87
C GLU A 380 6.28 -24.89 -7.84
N VAL A 381 5.99 -23.59 -7.97
CA VAL A 381 4.60 -23.09 -7.91
C VAL A 381 3.86 -23.27 -9.24
N GLU A 382 2.58 -23.55 -9.10
CA GLU A 382 1.62 -23.70 -10.20
C GLU A 382 0.80 -22.42 -10.44
N ASP A 383 0.55 -22.12 -11.72
CA ASP A 383 -0.29 -21.01 -12.15
C ASP A 383 -1.75 -21.24 -11.72
N GLY A 384 -2.46 -20.16 -11.33
CA GLY A 384 -3.84 -20.20 -10.81
C GLY A 384 -3.98 -20.68 -9.37
N ARG A 385 -2.91 -21.19 -8.74
CA ARG A 385 -2.91 -21.58 -7.33
C ARG A 385 -2.62 -20.40 -6.41
N ARG A 386 -3.09 -20.51 -5.17
CA ARG A 386 -2.89 -19.54 -4.09
C ARG A 386 -1.95 -20.08 -3.02
N TYR A 387 -1.10 -19.20 -2.51
CA TYR A 387 -0.07 -19.55 -1.55
C TYR A 387 0.07 -18.45 -0.50
N TYR A 388 0.41 -18.84 0.72
CA TYR A 388 1.05 -17.95 1.67
C TYR A 388 2.51 -17.73 1.28
N ILE A 389 2.95 -16.47 1.28
CA ILE A 389 4.33 -16.10 0.98
C ILE A 389 5.18 -16.01 2.26
N VAL A 390 6.36 -16.61 2.23
CA VAL A 390 7.28 -16.72 3.38
C VAL A 390 8.66 -16.19 2.97
N PRO A 391 8.90 -14.87 3.10
CA PRO A 391 10.18 -14.27 2.71
C PRO A 391 11.32 -14.53 3.70
N THR A 392 12.53 -14.53 3.16
CA THR A 392 13.80 -14.43 3.90
C THR A 392 14.61 -13.24 3.40
N THR A 393 14.98 -12.35 4.31
CA THR A 393 15.61 -11.07 3.96
C THR A 393 16.91 -10.81 4.72
N SER A 394 17.75 -9.92 4.18
CA SER A 394 19.01 -9.52 4.80
C SER A 394 18.83 -8.62 6.04
N GLY A 395 17.58 -8.33 6.42
CA GLY A 395 17.22 -7.70 7.70
C GLY A 395 17.19 -8.68 8.87
N GLY A 396 17.40 -9.99 8.62
CA GLY A 396 17.39 -11.02 9.65
C GLY A 396 16.03 -11.66 9.89
N LEU A 397 15.11 -11.48 8.95
CA LEU A 397 13.82 -12.16 8.92
C LEU A 397 14.03 -13.45 8.13
N TYR A 398 14.19 -14.58 8.81
CA TYR A 398 14.41 -15.90 8.20
C TYR A 398 13.10 -16.69 8.24
N ARG A 399 12.67 -17.23 7.08
CA ARG A 399 11.38 -17.94 6.94
C ARG A 399 10.22 -17.19 7.60
N TYR A 400 10.16 -15.89 7.37
CA TYR A 400 9.20 -15.03 8.07
C TYR A 400 7.79 -15.27 7.55
N TRP A 401 6.86 -15.59 8.45
CA TRP A 401 5.46 -15.73 8.11
C TRP A 401 4.83 -14.35 7.92
N LEU A 402 4.77 -13.89 6.67
CA LEU A 402 4.17 -12.59 6.33
C LEU A 402 2.66 -12.58 6.60
N GLY A 403 2.03 -13.75 6.45
CA GLY A 403 0.59 -13.93 6.59
C GLY A 403 -0.20 -13.40 5.41
N ASP A 404 0.44 -13.14 4.27
CA ASP A 404 -0.22 -12.68 3.04
C ASP A 404 -0.43 -13.84 2.07
N VAL A 405 -1.62 -13.90 1.47
CA VAL A 405 -2.00 -14.85 0.42
C VAL A 405 -1.83 -14.19 -0.94
N VAL A 406 -1.11 -14.86 -1.83
CA VAL A 406 -0.85 -14.44 -3.20
C VAL A 406 -1.33 -15.51 -4.18
N GLU A 407 -1.70 -15.10 -5.38
CA GLU A 407 -2.08 -15.97 -6.49
C GLU A 407 -1.01 -15.91 -7.58
N ILE A 408 -0.65 -17.05 -8.16
CA ILE A 408 0.28 -17.10 -9.30
C ILE A 408 -0.51 -16.84 -10.59
N VAL A 409 -0.21 -15.74 -11.25
CA VAL A 409 -1.00 -15.20 -12.38
C VAL A 409 -0.28 -15.31 -13.74
N GLY A 410 0.71 -16.18 -13.82
CA GLY A 410 1.51 -16.42 -15.03
C GLY A 410 3.00 -16.27 -14.79
N ARG A 411 3.78 -15.95 -15.84
CA ARG A 411 5.25 -15.89 -15.78
C ARG A 411 5.82 -14.70 -16.54
N HIS A 412 6.94 -14.17 -16.06
CA HIS A 412 7.80 -13.22 -16.75
C HIS A 412 9.13 -13.92 -17.02
N ALA A 413 9.41 -14.18 -18.30
CA ALA A 413 10.41 -15.18 -18.69
C ALA A 413 10.12 -16.52 -17.99
N ARG A 414 11.01 -17.02 -17.11
CA ARG A 414 10.77 -18.25 -16.34
C ARG A 414 10.33 -17.98 -14.89
N THR A 415 10.35 -16.74 -14.44
CA THR A 415 9.97 -16.37 -13.07
C THR A 415 8.44 -16.24 -12.97
N PRO A 416 7.79 -16.86 -11.98
CA PRO A 416 6.37 -16.67 -11.79
C PRO A 416 6.02 -15.23 -11.44
N ARG A 417 4.84 -14.81 -11.88
CA ARG A 417 4.19 -13.56 -11.50
C ARG A 417 3.21 -13.85 -10.40
N LEU A 418 3.17 -12.96 -9.42
CA LEU A 418 2.25 -13.04 -8.30
C LEU A 418 1.39 -11.79 -8.24
N ARG A 419 0.16 -11.97 -7.76
CA ARG A 419 -0.77 -10.90 -7.41
C ARG A 419 -1.21 -11.10 -5.96
N PHE A 420 -1.20 -10.04 -5.17
CA PHE A 420 -1.74 -10.10 -3.81
C PHE A 420 -3.25 -10.34 -3.84
N VAL A 421 -3.72 -11.27 -3.00
CA VAL A 421 -5.13 -11.60 -2.86
C VAL A 421 -5.69 -11.01 -1.57
N ARG A 422 -5.12 -11.38 -0.42
CA ARG A 422 -5.61 -10.96 0.89
C ARG A 422 -4.57 -11.21 1.99
N LYS A 423 -4.84 -10.66 3.17
CA LYS A 423 -4.17 -11.08 4.40
C LYS A 423 -4.87 -12.30 5.01
N GLY A 424 -4.09 -13.25 5.50
CA GLY A 424 -4.56 -14.39 6.30
C GLY A 424 -5.32 -13.91 7.53
N GLY A 425 -6.49 -14.52 7.79
CA GLY A 425 -7.35 -14.13 8.91
C GLY A 425 -8.18 -12.86 8.70
N ALA A 426 -8.06 -12.15 7.57
CA ALA A 426 -8.89 -10.98 7.23
C ALA A 426 -10.24 -11.36 6.61
N ALA A 427 -10.80 -12.50 7.03
CA ALA A 427 -12.12 -12.94 6.61
C ALA A 427 -13.02 -13.07 7.85
N THR A 428 -14.23 -12.53 7.77
CA THR A 428 -15.26 -12.70 8.79
C THR A 428 -16.07 -13.94 8.46
N ASN A 429 -16.51 -14.64 9.50
CA ASN A 429 -17.31 -15.85 9.41
C ASN A 429 -18.35 -15.86 10.54
N LEU A 430 -19.64 -15.99 10.21
CA LEU A 430 -20.73 -16.06 11.18
C LEU A 430 -21.33 -17.46 11.31
N VAL A 431 -21.50 -18.18 10.21
CA VAL A 431 -22.19 -19.49 10.17
C VAL A 431 -21.47 -20.54 9.32
N GLY A 432 -20.21 -20.30 8.98
CA GLY A 432 -19.35 -21.19 8.20
C GLY A 432 -18.95 -20.63 6.83
N GLU A 433 -19.41 -19.43 6.47
CA GLU A 433 -18.99 -18.69 5.29
C GLU A 433 -17.67 -17.95 5.51
N LYS A 434 -16.84 -17.88 4.47
CA LYS A 434 -15.63 -17.08 4.50
C LYS A 434 -15.84 -15.83 3.66
N LEU A 435 -16.22 -14.74 4.34
CA LEU A 435 -16.37 -13.44 3.71
C LEU A 435 -15.08 -12.67 3.89
N ASP A 436 -14.37 -12.36 2.81
CA ASP A 436 -13.20 -11.48 2.86
C ASP A 436 -13.50 -10.09 2.33
N GLU A 437 -12.66 -9.14 2.71
CA GLU A 437 -12.82 -7.72 2.36
C GLU A 437 -12.78 -7.48 0.84
N ALA A 438 -12.06 -8.29 0.07
CA ALA A 438 -11.98 -8.13 -1.38
C ALA A 438 -13.32 -8.47 -2.05
N HIS A 439 -13.98 -9.56 -1.63
CA HIS A 439 -15.32 -9.91 -2.09
C HIS A 439 -16.35 -8.85 -1.70
N VAL A 440 -16.27 -8.34 -0.46
CA VAL A 440 -17.13 -7.23 0.00
C VAL A 440 -16.97 -6.00 -0.88
N ASN A 441 -15.72 -5.59 -1.15
CA ASN A 441 -15.45 -4.41 -1.96
C ASN A 441 -15.96 -4.55 -3.39
N ALA A 442 -15.75 -5.72 -4.01
CA ALA A 442 -16.25 -5.98 -5.36
C ALA A 442 -17.78 -5.95 -5.42
N ALA A 443 -18.46 -6.57 -4.45
CA ALA A 443 -19.91 -6.61 -4.41
C ALA A 443 -20.54 -5.24 -4.12
N VAL A 444 -19.96 -4.45 -3.21
CA VAL A 444 -20.42 -3.08 -2.93
C VAL A 444 -20.22 -2.18 -4.16
N ALA A 445 -19.06 -2.29 -4.83
CA ALA A 445 -18.81 -1.54 -6.07
C ALA A 445 -19.84 -1.88 -7.16
N ALA A 446 -20.12 -3.16 -7.39
CA ALA A 446 -21.14 -3.60 -8.35
C ALA A 446 -22.55 -3.11 -7.98
N GLY A 447 -22.91 -3.13 -6.69
CA GLY A 447 -24.20 -2.61 -6.22
C GLY A 447 -24.35 -1.10 -6.39
N LEU A 448 -23.30 -0.33 -6.12
CA LEU A 448 -23.25 1.12 -6.35
C LEU A 448 -23.37 1.45 -7.84
N GLU A 449 -22.62 0.77 -8.68
CA GLU A 449 -22.64 0.94 -10.13
C GLU A 449 -24.03 0.64 -10.72
N ALA A 450 -24.63 -0.49 -10.32
CA ALA A 450 -25.95 -0.91 -10.79
C ALA A 450 -27.07 0.09 -10.46
N LEU A 451 -26.88 0.91 -9.42
CA LEU A 451 -27.83 1.93 -8.98
C LEU A 451 -27.43 3.36 -9.37
N GLY A 452 -26.30 3.53 -10.05
CA GLY A 452 -25.77 4.86 -10.37
C GLY A 452 -25.44 5.70 -9.13
N LEU A 453 -25.03 5.05 -8.05
CA LEU A 453 -24.71 5.69 -6.77
C LEU A 453 -23.19 5.87 -6.60
N GLU A 454 -22.83 6.86 -5.82
CA GLU A 454 -21.47 7.04 -5.30
C GLU A 454 -21.48 6.93 -3.78
N ALA A 455 -20.36 6.50 -3.20
CA ALA A 455 -20.18 6.47 -1.76
C ALA A 455 -18.85 7.10 -1.37
N THR A 456 -18.88 7.96 -0.35
CA THR A 456 -17.67 8.54 0.24
C THR A 456 -16.87 7.47 0.99
N PHE A 457 -17.59 6.55 1.66
CA PHE A 457 -17.05 5.48 2.48
C PHE A 457 -18.10 4.39 2.72
N PHE A 458 -17.65 3.16 2.98
CA PHE A 458 -18.51 2.09 3.48
C PHE A 458 -17.74 1.12 4.37
N MET A 459 -18.45 0.37 5.21
CA MET A 459 -17.91 -0.74 5.98
C MET A 459 -19.00 -1.80 6.17
N VAL A 460 -18.64 -3.08 6.04
CA VAL A 460 -19.51 -4.21 6.37
C VAL A 460 -19.09 -4.79 7.72
N THR A 461 -20.06 -5.03 8.59
CA THR A 461 -19.83 -5.68 9.89
C THR A 461 -20.92 -6.71 10.16
N PRO A 462 -20.70 -7.68 11.06
CA PRO A 462 -21.80 -8.41 11.66
C PRO A 462 -22.84 -7.44 12.23
N ARG A 463 -24.13 -7.83 12.16
CA ARG A 463 -25.21 -7.08 12.78
C ARG A 463 -24.96 -7.05 14.30
N PRO A 464 -24.87 -5.87 14.92
CA PRO A 464 -24.59 -5.76 16.34
C PRO A 464 -25.81 -6.16 17.19
N GLU A 465 -27.03 -5.97 16.69
CA GLU A 465 -28.25 -6.35 17.42
C GLU A 465 -28.56 -7.85 17.24
N PRO A 466 -28.94 -8.57 18.32
CA PRO A 466 -29.43 -9.94 18.21
C PRO A 466 -30.68 -10.00 17.32
N GLY A 467 -30.67 -10.89 16.34
CA GLY A 467 -31.84 -11.19 15.50
C GLY A 467 -32.05 -12.69 15.40
N GLU A 468 -33.17 -13.09 14.78
CA GLU A 468 -33.50 -14.52 14.58
C GLU A 468 -32.41 -15.29 13.80
N ARG A 469 -31.66 -14.57 12.95
CA ARG A 469 -30.52 -15.10 12.20
C ARG A 469 -29.34 -14.12 12.21
N PRO A 470 -28.09 -14.61 12.28
CA PRO A 470 -26.92 -13.78 12.03
C PRO A 470 -27.01 -13.11 10.66
N ALA A 471 -26.52 -11.88 10.54
CA ALA A 471 -26.48 -11.15 9.28
C ALA A 471 -25.36 -10.12 9.29
N TYR A 472 -25.14 -9.51 8.12
CA TYR A 472 -24.22 -8.41 7.94
C TYR A 472 -24.98 -7.09 7.77
N VAL A 473 -24.33 -5.99 8.15
CA VAL A 473 -24.79 -4.61 7.94
C VAL A 473 -23.73 -3.88 7.12
N LEU A 474 -24.14 -3.30 5.99
CA LEU A 474 -23.41 -2.34 5.18
C LEU A 474 -23.67 -0.92 5.71
N TRP A 475 -22.70 -0.39 6.44
CA TRP A 475 -22.66 1.01 6.84
C TRP A 475 -22.11 1.83 5.68
N ILE A 476 -22.84 2.85 5.22
CA ILE A 476 -22.46 3.58 4.01
C ILE A 476 -22.67 5.10 4.14
N GLU A 477 -21.63 5.86 3.81
CA GLU A 477 -21.70 7.32 3.69
C GLU A 477 -21.94 7.69 2.21
N LEU A 478 -23.20 7.99 1.89
CA LEU A 478 -23.62 8.44 0.56
C LEU A 478 -23.55 9.99 0.47
N PRO A 479 -23.55 10.55 -0.75
CA PRO A 479 -23.79 11.97 -0.97
C PRO A 479 -25.00 12.49 -0.19
N PRO A 480 -24.96 13.74 0.34
CA PRO A 480 -26.03 14.30 1.17
C PRO A 480 -27.41 14.34 0.48
N ASP A 481 -27.43 14.39 -0.84
CA ASP A 481 -28.61 14.45 -1.70
C ASP A 481 -29.19 13.08 -2.08
N ALA A 482 -28.45 11.99 -1.85
CA ALA A 482 -28.95 10.64 -2.09
C ALA A 482 -30.12 10.34 -1.12
N PRO A 483 -31.28 9.83 -1.58
CA PRO A 483 -32.42 9.53 -0.71
C PRO A 483 -32.25 8.19 0.03
N ASP A 484 -32.76 8.05 1.25
CA ASP A 484 -32.65 6.81 2.05
C ASP A 484 -33.37 5.61 1.43
N ALA A 485 -34.33 5.84 0.54
CA ALA A 485 -35.02 4.79 -0.20
C ALA A 485 -34.07 3.92 -1.05
N VAL A 486 -32.85 4.39 -1.36
CA VAL A 486 -31.87 3.60 -2.12
C VAL A 486 -31.17 2.52 -1.29
N LEU A 487 -31.23 2.60 0.05
CA LEU A 487 -30.49 1.69 0.93
C LEU A 487 -30.96 0.24 0.81
N GLY A 488 -32.29 0.01 0.75
CA GLY A 488 -32.85 -1.33 0.56
C GLY A 488 -32.42 -1.98 -0.75
N PRO A 489 -32.69 -1.33 -1.91
CA PRO A 489 -32.23 -1.81 -3.22
C PRO A 489 -30.70 -2.01 -3.29
N LEU A 490 -29.92 -1.14 -2.65
CA LEU A 490 -28.47 -1.30 -2.58
C LEU A 490 -28.09 -2.56 -1.82
N ALA A 491 -28.66 -2.78 -0.63
CA ALA A 491 -28.40 -3.97 0.16
C ALA A 491 -28.72 -5.25 -0.61
N GLU A 492 -29.85 -5.29 -1.34
CA GLU A 492 -30.24 -6.42 -2.19
C GLU A 492 -29.23 -6.68 -3.31
N ARG A 493 -28.81 -5.63 -4.04
CA ARG A 493 -27.84 -5.75 -5.13
C ARG A 493 -26.48 -6.22 -4.66
N VAL A 494 -26.01 -5.67 -3.54
CA VAL A 494 -24.76 -6.09 -2.91
C VAL A 494 -24.85 -7.53 -2.42
N ASP A 495 -25.96 -7.94 -1.81
CA ASP A 495 -26.14 -9.32 -1.33
C ASP A 495 -26.13 -10.34 -2.48
N VAL A 496 -26.75 -10.02 -3.63
CA VAL A 496 -26.68 -10.85 -4.85
C VAL A 496 -25.24 -10.97 -5.34
N ALA A 497 -24.53 -9.86 -5.49
CA ALA A 497 -23.14 -9.86 -5.97
C ALA A 497 -22.21 -10.62 -5.01
N LEU A 498 -22.45 -10.52 -3.69
CA LEU A 498 -21.74 -11.30 -2.67
C LEU A 498 -21.98 -12.81 -2.84
N GLN A 499 -23.22 -13.23 -3.11
CA GLN A 499 -23.57 -14.64 -3.32
C GLN A 499 -22.97 -15.23 -4.60
N GLU A 500 -22.87 -14.43 -5.67
CA GLU A 500 -22.25 -14.85 -6.93
C GLU A 500 -20.72 -14.92 -6.82
N GLY A 501 -20.12 -13.99 -6.06
CA GLY A 501 -18.68 -13.93 -5.83
C GLY A 501 -18.13 -14.93 -4.81
N SER A 502 -18.97 -15.49 -3.94
CA SER A 502 -18.55 -16.44 -2.89
C SER A 502 -19.45 -17.67 -2.85
N PHE A 503 -18.89 -18.83 -3.23
CA PHE A 503 -19.59 -20.12 -3.19
C PHE A 503 -20.14 -20.43 -1.79
N ASP A 504 -19.33 -20.21 -0.75
CA ASP A 504 -19.73 -20.49 0.64
C ASP A 504 -20.84 -19.55 1.12
N LEU A 505 -20.74 -18.26 0.80
CA LEU A 505 -21.77 -17.30 1.17
C LEU A 505 -23.09 -17.60 0.45
N GLY A 506 -23.03 -17.88 -0.86
CA GLY A 506 -24.18 -18.32 -1.64
C GLY A 506 -24.81 -19.60 -1.08
N ARG A 507 -24.00 -20.55 -0.62
CA ARG A 507 -24.47 -21.79 0.02
C ARG A 507 -25.22 -21.52 1.32
N VAL A 508 -24.64 -20.76 2.26
CA VAL A 508 -25.28 -20.49 3.57
C VAL A 508 -26.51 -19.58 3.44
N ARG A 509 -26.53 -18.69 2.44
CA ARG A 509 -27.70 -17.86 2.07
C ARG A 509 -28.87 -18.72 1.58
N ARG A 510 -28.63 -19.61 0.62
CA ARG A 510 -29.64 -20.55 0.11
C ARG A 510 -30.14 -21.52 1.19
N ALA A 511 -29.27 -21.89 2.12
CA ALA A 511 -29.63 -22.70 3.28
C ALA A 511 -30.34 -21.92 4.40
N ALA A 512 -30.61 -20.62 4.20
CA ALA A 512 -31.29 -19.75 5.16
C ALA A 512 -30.59 -19.65 6.53
N GLN A 513 -29.29 -19.93 6.59
CA GLN A 513 -28.47 -19.89 7.82
C GLN A 513 -28.00 -18.46 8.15
N LEU A 514 -27.93 -17.59 7.13
CA LEU A 514 -27.56 -16.19 7.24
C LEU A 514 -28.75 -15.32 6.77
N GLY A 515 -29.13 -14.30 7.54
CA GLY A 515 -30.19 -13.33 7.24
C GLY A 515 -29.72 -12.20 6.31
N PRO A 516 -30.60 -11.61 5.48
CA PRO A 516 -30.24 -10.73 4.37
C PRO A 516 -29.32 -9.58 4.78
N LEU A 517 -28.49 -9.10 3.85
CA LEU A 517 -27.67 -7.90 4.09
C LEU A 517 -28.60 -6.72 4.36
N GLU A 518 -28.27 -5.93 5.39
CA GLU A 518 -28.92 -4.66 5.67
C GLU A 518 -27.99 -3.52 5.24
N ALA A 519 -28.53 -2.38 4.78
CA ALA A 519 -27.74 -1.17 4.59
C ALA A 519 -28.22 -0.06 5.54
N ARG A 520 -27.27 0.65 6.17
CA ARG A 520 -27.51 1.76 7.08
C ARG A 520 -26.66 2.96 6.70
N ARG A 521 -27.26 4.16 6.68
CA ARG A 521 -26.55 5.39 6.34
C ARG A 521 -25.64 5.85 7.48
N LEU A 522 -24.45 6.31 7.11
CA LEU A 522 -23.59 7.12 7.97
C LEU A 522 -23.80 8.61 7.64
N PRO A 523 -23.84 9.50 8.64
CA PRO A 523 -23.95 10.94 8.39
C PRO A 523 -22.80 11.48 7.55
N PRO A 524 -23.01 12.55 6.75
CA PRO A 524 -21.93 13.22 6.04
C PRO A 524 -20.75 13.62 6.96
N GLY A 525 -19.53 13.40 6.48
CA GLY A 525 -18.29 13.71 7.19
C GLY A 525 -17.88 12.66 8.22
N SER A 526 -18.59 11.52 8.32
CA SER A 526 -18.22 10.43 9.24
C SER A 526 -16.86 9.84 8.90
N TYR A 527 -16.57 9.65 7.62
CA TYR A 527 -15.29 9.16 7.17
C TYR A 527 -14.14 10.13 7.45
N ALA A 528 -14.35 11.42 7.22
CA ALA A 528 -13.36 12.45 7.51
C ALA A 528 -13.02 12.47 9.02
N ALA A 529 -14.03 12.39 9.88
CA ALA A 529 -13.83 12.29 11.33
C ALA A 529 -13.09 11.01 11.72
N HIS A 530 -13.43 9.87 11.13
CA HIS A 530 -12.75 8.59 11.37
C HIS A 530 -11.26 8.65 11.01
N ARG A 531 -10.94 9.24 9.85
CA ARG A 531 -9.56 9.46 9.43
C ARG A 531 -8.82 10.35 10.41
N GLN A 532 -9.42 11.48 10.82
CA GLN A 532 -8.82 12.39 11.80
C GLN A 532 -8.52 11.69 13.13
N ALA A 533 -9.46 10.87 13.63
CA ALA A 533 -9.28 10.10 14.86
C ALA A 533 -8.10 9.12 14.76
N LYS A 534 -7.95 8.42 13.62
CA LYS A 534 -6.81 7.52 13.39
C LYS A 534 -5.47 8.25 13.33
N VAL A 535 -5.42 9.43 12.71
CA VAL A 535 -4.21 10.28 12.70
C VAL A 535 -3.86 10.72 14.12
N ALA A 536 -4.85 11.20 14.89
CA ALA A 536 -4.67 11.59 16.29
C ALA A 536 -4.19 10.42 17.18
N ALA A 537 -4.59 9.18 16.85
CA ALA A 537 -4.11 7.96 17.50
C ALA A 537 -2.69 7.52 17.04
N GLY A 538 -1.99 8.33 16.23
CA GLY A 538 -0.60 8.11 15.84
C GLY A 538 -0.41 7.33 14.52
N SER A 539 -1.47 7.11 13.73
CA SER A 539 -1.34 6.55 12.39
C SER A 539 -0.89 7.62 11.39
N ALA A 540 0.10 7.32 10.55
CA ALA A 540 0.48 8.22 9.47
C ALA A 540 -0.65 8.29 8.41
N GLU A 541 -1.05 9.50 8.01
CA GLU A 541 -2.17 9.70 7.07
C GLU A 541 -1.95 8.95 5.74
N SER A 542 -0.74 9.02 5.20
CA SER A 542 -0.32 8.36 3.96
C SER A 542 -0.37 6.83 4.03
N GLN A 543 -0.50 6.26 5.23
CA GLN A 543 -0.60 4.83 5.48
C GLN A 543 -1.97 4.40 6.00
N LEU A 544 -2.95 5.32 6.09
CA LEU A 544 -4.29 5.00 6.55
C LEU A 544 -4.95 4.03 5.57
N LYS A 545 -5.02 2.76 6.00
CA LYS A 545 -5.89 1.75 5.46
C LYS A 545 -7.13 1.72 6.35
N VAL A 546 -8.29 1.99 5.77
CA VAL A 546 -9.56 1.80 6.47
C VAL A 546 -10.13 0.47 5.99
N ALA A 547 -10.38 -0.43 6.93
CA ALA A 547 -10.98 -1.71 6.62
C ALA A 547 -12.42 -1.49 6.18
N HIS A 548 -12.84 -2.16 5.12
CA HIS A 548 -14.21 -2.19 4.63
C HIS A 548 -14.98 -3.43 5.12
N LEU A 549 -14.31 -4.32 5.85
CA LEU A 549 -14.89 -5.46 6.55
C LEU A 549 -14.28 -5.52 7.96
N GLY A 550 -15.10 -5.68 8.98
CA GLY A 550 -14.63 -5.82 10.35
C GLY A 550 -15.64 -6.50 11.26
N ASP A 551 -15.19 -6.96 12.42
CA ASP A 551 -16.03 -7.68 13.38
C ASP A 551 -17.03 -6.76 14.11
N ALA A 552 -16.78 -5.46 14.12
CA ALA A 552 -17.67 -4.44 14.66
C ALA A 552 -17.38 -3.07 14.03
N LEU A 553 -18.35 -2.16 14.11
CA LEU A 553 -18.19 -0.78 13.68
C LEU A 553 -17.27 -0.04 14.68
N PRO A 554 -16.20 0.66 14.22
CA PRO A 554 -15.32 1.43 15.10
C PRO A 554 -16.09 2.39 16.02
N PRO A 555 -15.66 2.61 17.29
CA PRO A 555 -16.43 3.39 18.26
C PRO A 555 -16.80 4.80 17.81
N ASP A 556 -15.92 5.46 17.06
CA ASP A 556 -16.12 6.80 16.52
C ASP A 556 -17.15 6.84 15.39
N LEU A 557 -17.19 5.81 14.55
CA LEU A 557 -18.25 5.63 13.54
C LEU A 557 -19.57 5.21 14.19
N ALA A 558 -19.52 4.32 15.19
CA ALA A 558 -20.69 3.87 15.94
C ALA A 558 -21.37 5.01 16.71
N ALA A 559 -20.60 5.98 17.21
CA ALA A 559 -21.15 7.17 17.87
C ALA A 559 -21.93 8.07 16.90
N ARG A 560 -21.57 8.08 15.61
CA ARG A 560 -22.25 8.87 14.56
C ARG A 560 -23.37 8.11 13.86
N ALA A 561 -23.38 6.79 13.98
CA ALA A 561 -24.41 5.93 13.40
C ALA A 561 -25.69 5.82 14.26
N ARG A 562 -25.64 6.32 15.51
CA ARG A 562 -26.78 6.52 16.39
C ARG A 562 -27.38 7.90 16.13
#